data_AF-A0A0T2QBK0-F1
#
_entry.id   AF-A0A0T2QBK0-F1
#
_cell.length_a   1.000
_cell.length_b   1.000
_cell.length_c   1.000
_cell.angle_alpha   90.00
_cell.angle_beta   90.00
_cell.angle_gamma   90.00
#
_symmetry.space_group_name_H-M   'P 1'
#
loop_
_entity.id
_entity.type
_entity.pdbx_description
1 polymer ?
#
loop_
_entity_poly.entity_id
_entity_poly.type
_entity_poly.pdbx_seq_one_letter_code
_entity_poly.pdbx_strand_id
1 'polypeptide(L)'
;MTDDQLSQLWAFSRGDLPARKFEEWLLAQNGLEEPIGEELHWALESGDYSNRDEVWKLRKSLALALGSQKECECPAIRDAAAIPMGGDFYFEKVFDTLDQLVEFGPEKWWLYISKCRCCATVWLIAQDDRIYDEFYFQRIDEAALADARLGHWPPQLQTYEDLLSTGRKLSNPPRFFDPMAGSLQWAVEDLLKERPTISTDEIGNLLGLSKEHAMALVGKVQSPLADHNH
;
A
#
# COMPACT_ATOMS: atom_id res chain seq x y z
N MET A 1 8.83 24.03 -14.11
CA MET A 1 8.64 23.31 -12.83
C MET A 1 9.87 22.47 -12.55
N THR A 2 10.39 22.52 -11.32
CA THR A 2 11.52 21.66 -10.90
C THR A 2 11.03 20.27 -10.48
N ASP A 3 11.95 19.30 -10.40
CA ASP A 3 11.62 17.95 -9.92
C ASP A 3 11.11 17.94 -8.48
N ASP A 4 11.67 18.82 -7.62
CA ASP A 4 11.19 19.00 -6.25
C ASP A 4 9.75 19.54 -6.22
N GLN A 5 9.46 20.57 -7.02
CA GLN A 5 8.10 21.10 -7.14
C GLN A 5 7.10 20.05 -7.61
N LEU A 6 7.45 19.30 -8.65
CA LEU A 6 6.63 18.21 -9.17
C LEU A 6 6.40 17.12 -8.11
N SER A 7 7.45 16.77 -7.36
CA SER A 7 7.38 15.79 -6.27
C SER A 7 6.41 16.22 -5.16
N GLN A 8 6.48 17.48 -4.72
CA GLN A 8 5.61 18.03 -3.68
C GLN A 8 4.14 18.12 -4.14
N LEU A 9 3.91 18.54 -5.39
CA LEU A 9 2.56 18.57 -5.96
C LEU A 9 1.94 17.17 -6.01
N TRP A 10 2.69 16.16 -6.46
CA TRP A 10 2.22 14.78 -6.44
C TRP A 10 2.01 14.26 -5.02
N ALA A 11 2.90 14.57 -4.07
CA ALA A 11 2.78 14.17 -2.67
C ALA A 11 1.50 14.75 -2.03
N PHE A 12 1.16 16.00 -2.33
CA PHE A 12 -0.12 16.58 -1.90
C PHE A 12 -1.31 15.90 -2.58
N SER A 13 -1.27 15.77 -3.91
CA SER A 13 -2.32 15.15 -4.72
C SER A 13 -2.72 13.76 -4.20
N ARG A 14 -1.74 12.91 -3.90
CA ARG A 14 -1.99 11.54 -3.38
C ARG A 14 -2.18 11.48 -1.86
N GLY A 15 -1.93 12.57 -1.15
CA GLY A 15 -2.23 12.70 0.28
C GLY A 15 -1.11 12.28 1.24
N ASP A 16 0.12 12.23 0.76
CA ASP A 16 1.31 12.00 1.58
C ASP A 16 1.80 13.30 2.24
N LEU A 17 1.48 14.45 1.65
CA LEU A 17 1.71 15.76 2.24
C LEU A 17 0.43 16.29 2.93
N PRO A 18 0.47 16.60 4.24
CA PRO A 18 -0.64 17.21 4.94
C PRO A 18 -1.03 18.58 4.35
N ALA A 19 -2.33 18.86 4.30
CA ALA A 19 -2.88 20.03 3.61
C ALA A 19 -2.24 21.35 4.06
N ARG A 20 -2.13 21.57 5.38
CA ARG A 20 -1.47 22.74 5.96
C ARG A 20 0.01 22.89 5.55
N LYS A 21 0.75 21.77 5.52
CA LYS A 21 2.17 21.82 5.09
C LYS A 21 2.29 22.14 3.61
N PHE A 22 1.36 21.63 2.80
CA PHE A 22 1.31 21.95 1.38
C PHE A 22 0.98 23.42 1.15
N GLU A 23 0.00 24.00 1.86
CA GLU A 23 -0.34 25.42 1.80
C GLU A 23 0.88 26.30 2.14
N GLU A 24 1.54 26.03 3.28
CA GLU A 24 2.76 26.75 3.70
C GLU A 24 3.87 26.65 2.64
N TRP A 25 4.04 25.47 2.03
CA TRP A 25 5.00 25.26 0.96
C TRP A 25 4.62 26.02 -0.33
N LEU A 26 3.35 25.95 -0.74
CA LEU A 26 2.82 26.53 -1.97
C LEU A 26 3.03 28.04 -2.00
N LEU A 27 2.69 28.73 -0.91
CA LEU A 27 2.85 30.18 -0.76
C LEU A 27 4.31 30.64 -0.79
N ALA A 28 5.27 29.73 -0.57
CA ALA A 28 6.69 30.01 -0.67
C ALA A 28 7.27 29.74 -2.07
N GLN A 29 6.49 29.15 -2.98
CA GLN A 29 6.94 28.85 -4.34
C GLN A 29 6.70 30.02 -5.29
N ASN A 30 7.57 30.13 -6.29
CA ASN A 30 7.39 31.01 -7.45
C ASN A 30 7.34 30.16 -8.73
N GLY A 31 6.62 30.64 -9.75
CA GLY A 31 6.61 30.02 -11.08
C GLY A 31 5.86 28.69 -11.16
N LEU A 32 4.89 28.44 -10.28
CA LEU A 32 3.99 27.29 -10.36
C LEU A 32 2.80 27.53 -11.30
N GLU A 33 2.41 28.79 -11.52
CA GLU A 33 1.26 29.14 -12.36
C GLU A 33 1.39 28.63 -13.80
N GLU A 34 2.51 28.93 -14.47
CA GLU A 34 2.75 28.52 -15.86
C GLU A 34 2.61 27.00 -16.08
N PRO A 35 3.25 26.11 -15.29
CA PRO A 35 3.17 24.67 -15.52
C PRO A 35 1.84 24.01 -15.12
N ILE A 36 1.07 24.58 -14.19
CA ILE A 36 -0.20 23.97 -13.73
C ILE A 36 -1.46 24.68 -14.28
N GLY A 37 -1.29 25.86 -14.86
CA GLY A 37 -2.36 26.71 -15.38
C GLY A 37 -2.92 27.69 -14.33
N GLU A 38 -3.26 28.89 -14.80
CA GLU A 38 -3.78 30.01 -13.98
C GLU A 38 -4.98 29.60 -13.10
N GLU A 39 -5.98 28.93 -13.68
CA GLU A 39 -7.20 28.55 -12.96
C GLU A 39 -6.91 27.61 -11.79
N LEU A 40 -6.09 26.59 -12.01
CA LEU A 40 -5.72 25.63 -10.96
C LEU A 40 -4.80 26.27 -9.93
N HIS A 41 -3.85 27.11 -10.36
CA HIS A 41 -2.98 27.86 -9.46
C HIS A 41 -3.78 28.73 -8.50
N TRP A 42 -4.73 29.51 -9.03
CA TRP A 42 -5.62 30.34 -8.23
C TRP A 42 -6.46 29.51 -7.25
N ALA A 43 -7.01 28.38 -7.71
CA ALA A 43 -7.78 27.48 -6.84
C ALA A 43 -6.92 26.91 -5.69
N LEU A 44 -5.64 26.61 -5.94
CA LEU A 44 -4.71 26.13 -4.91
C LEU A 44 -4.33 27.24 -3.93
N GLU A 45 -4.11 28.47 -4.38
CA GLU A 45 -3.75 29.59 -3.49
C GLU A 45 -4.93 30.09 -2.64
N SER A 46 -6.15 30.06 -3.18
CA SER A 46 -7.35 30.60 -2.52
C SER A 46 -8.17 29.55 -1.75
N GLY A 47 -7.75 28.28 -1.77
CA GLY A 47 -8.50 27.18 -1.19
C GLY A 47 -8.53 27.18 0.34
N ASP A 48 -9.65 26.77 0.93
CA ASP A 48 -9.76 26.51 2.37
C ASP A 48 -9.18 25.13 2.73
N TYR A 49 -7.90 25.12 3.14
CA TYR A 49 -7.18 23.90 3.55
C TYR A 49 -7.67 23.29 4.88
N SER A 50 -8.55 23.98 5.61
CA SER A 50 -9.23 23.41 6.78
C SER A 50 -10.48 22.60 6.40
N ASN A 51 -11.03 22.83 5.20
CA ASN A 51 -12.19 22.12 4.68
C ASN A 51 -11.78 20.83 3.94
N ARG A 52 -12.16 19.69 4.50
CA ARG A 52 -11.84 18.36 3.96
C ARG A 52 -12.34 18.14 2.53
N ASP A 53 -13.55 18.58 2.22
CA ASP A 53 -14.15 18.35 0.90
C ASP A 53 -13.48 19.21 -0.17
N GLU A 54 -13.05 20.42 0.20
CA GLU A 54 -12.30 21.31 -0.66
C GLU A 54 -10.90 20.79 -0.93
N VAL A 55 -10.16 20.37 0.10
CA VAL A 55 -8.86 19.71 -0.04
C VAL A 55 -8.95 18.49 -0.96
N TRP A 56 -10.00 17.68 -0.81
CA TRP A 56 -10.21 16.53 -1.70
C TRP A 56 -10.42 16.94 -3.16
N LYS A 57 -11.18 18.01 -3.43
CA LYS A 57 -11.37 18.55 -4.80
C LYS A 57 -10.05 19.06 -5.37
N LEU A 58 -9.29 19.86 -4.60
CA LEU A 58 -8.00 20.39 -5.01
C LEU A 58 -7.02 19.28 -5.39
N ARG A 59 -6.92 18.24 -4.55
CA ARG A 59 -6.10 17.07 -4.83
C ARG A 59 -6.48 16.38 -6.13
N LYS A 60 -7.78 16.21 -6.40
CA LYS A 60 -8.27 15.61 -7.65
C LYS A 60 -7.97 16.46 -8.88
N SER A 61 -8.20 17.76 -8.81
CA SER A 61 -7.91 18.68 -9.90
C SER A 61 -6.42 18.70 -10.22
N LEU A 62 -5.58 18.71 -9.18
CA LEU A 62 -4.13 18.64 -9.32
C LEU A 62 -3.68 17.31 -9.93
N ALA A 63 -4.19 16.17 -9.44
CA ALA A 63 -3.90 14.85 -10.00
C ALA A 63 -4.21 14.77 -11.50
N LEU A 64 -5.34 15.37 -11.91
CA LEU A 64 -5.77 15.38 -13.31
C LEU A 64 -4.84 16.23 -14.18
N ALA A 65 -4.48 17.44 -13.71
CA ALA A 65 -3.57 18.32 -14.43
C ALA A 65 -2.19 17.68 -14.63
N LEU A 66 -1.62 17.12 -13.56
CA LEU A 66 -0.32 16.44 -13.59
C LEU A 66 -0.37 15.12 -14.37
N GLY A 67 -1.51 14.43 -14.34
CA GLY A 67 -1.69 13.11 -14.94
C GLY A 67 -1.56 13.07 -16.46
N SER A 68 -1.79 14.19 -17.14
CA SER A 68 -1.59 14.31 -18.59
C SER A 68 -0.13 14.11 -19.03
N GLN A 69 0.83 14.25 -18.09
CA GLN A 69 2.26 14.21 -18.35
C GLN A 69 2.92 12.92 -17.85
N LYS A 70 2.15 11.98 -17.28
CA LYS A 70 2.71 10.76 -16.68
C LYS A 70 2.88 9.65 -17.71
N GLU A 71 4.06 9.01 -17.70
CA GLU A 71 4.32 7.78 -18.46
C GLU A 71 4.08 6.51 -17.64
N CYS A 72 3.81 6.66 -16.34
CA CYS A 72 3.57 5.55 -15.41
C CYS A 72 2.64 5.98 -14.27
N GLU A 73 2.13 5.00 -13.50
CA GLU A 73 1.23 5.24 -12.37
C GLU A 73 1.96 5.66 -11.08
N CYS A 74 3.27 5.45 -10.99
CA CYS A 74 4.07 5.64 -9.77
C CYS A 74 3.91 7.01 -9.08
N PRO A 75 3.81 8.16 -9.78
CA PRO A 75 3.64 9.45 -9.13
C PRO A 75 2.29 9.62 -8.40
N ALA A 76 1.26 8.91 -8.87
CA ALA A 76 -0.09 8.96 -8.32
C ALA A 76 -0.29 7.99 -7.14
N ILE A 77 0.56 6.96 -7.03
CA ILE A 77 0.53 5.99 -5.93
C ILE A 77 1.17 6.60 -4.70
N ARG A 78 0.48 6.50 -3.56
CA ARG A 78 0.98 6.96 -2.25
C ARG A 78 2.28 6.27 -1.86
N ASP A 79 3.04 6.90 -0.98
CA ASP A 79 4.29 6.33 -0.46
C ASP A 79 4.04 5.01 0.30
N ALA A 80 2.85 4.83 0.87
CA ALA A 80 2.32 3.56 1.33
C ALA A 80 0.91 3.35 0.77
N ALA A 81 0.70 2.27 0.01
CA ALA A 81 -0.56 2.02 -0.68
C ALA A 81 -0.92 0.54 -0.70
N ALA A 82 -2.22 0.25 -0.75
CA ALA A 82 -2.75 -1.05 -1.12
C ALA A 82 -3.38 -0.94 -2.53
N ILE A 83 -3.07 -1.92 -3.38
CA ILE A 83 -3.59 -2.01 -4.75
C ILE A 83 -4.30 -3.35 -4.89
N PRO A 84 -5.63 -3.36 -5.09
CA PRO A 84 -6.39 -4.59 -5.26
C PRO A 84 -5.93 -5.44 -6.45
N MET A 85 -5.85 -6.75 -6.23
CA MET A 85 -5.63 -7.74 -7.29
C MET A 85 -6.91 -8.00 -8.09
N GLY A 86 -8.08 -7.81 -7.48
CA GLY A 86 -9.38 -7.91 -8.14
C GLY A 86 -9.96 -6.58 -8.62
N GLY A 87 -11.09 -6.65 -9.34
CA GLY A 87 -11.90 -5.49 -9.69
C GLY A 87 -11.67 -4.96 -11.09
N ASP A 88 -11.13 -3.74 -11.20
CA ASP A 88 -10.93 -3.03 -12.47
C ASP A 88 -9.58 -3.34 -13.14
N PHE A 89 -8.82 -4.28 -12.57
CA PHE A 89 -7.48 -4.68 -13.01
C PHE A 89 -6.50 -3.49 -13.08
N TYR A 90 -6.70 -2.45 -12.25
CA TYR A 90 -5.79 -1.30 -12.19
C TYR A 90 -4.33 -1.72 -11.91
N PHE A 91 -4.12 -2.77 -11.11
CA PHE A 91 -2.79 -3.30 -10.83
C PHE A 91 -2.00 -3.63 -12.12
N GLU A 92 -2.64 -4.14 -13.18
CA GLU A 92 -1.95 -4.45 -14.43
C GLU A 92 -1.26 -3.21 -15.04
N LYS A 93 -1.91 -2.05 -14.97
CA LYS A 93 -1.33 -0.78 -15.44
C LYS A 93 -0.17 -0.31 -14.57
N VAL A 94 -0.25 -0.56 -13.27
CA VAL A 94 0.82 -0.22 -12.32
C VAL A 94 2.05 -1.07 -12.62
N PHE A 95 1.84 -2.39 -12.66
CA PHE A 95 2.89 -3.38 -12.89
C PHE A 95 3.47 -3.34 -14.29
N ASP A 96 2.72 -2.83 -15.29
CA ASP A 96 3.20 -2.73 -16.66
C ASP A 96 4.59 -2.09 -16.69
N THR A 97 4.81 -1.02 -15.92
CA THR A 97 6.07 -0.25 -15.90
C THR A 97 7.13 -0.70 -14.88
N LEU A 98 6.88 -1.76 -14.12
CA LEU A 98 7.77 -2.19 -13.02
C LEU A 98 8.64 -3.37 -13.43
N ASP A 99 9.95 -3.21 -13.22
CA ASP A 99 10.91 -4.30 -13.35
C ASP A 99 11.24 -4.81 -11.94
N GLN A 100 11.00 -6.10 -11.70
CA GLN A 100 11.38 -6.75 -10.45
C GLN A 100 12.90 -6.89 -10.37
N LEU A 101 13.51 -6.40 -9.29
CA LEU A 101 14.96 -6.33 -9.14
C LEU A 101 15.52 -7.38 -8.18
N VAL A 102 14.84 -7.60 -7.06
CA VAL A 102 15.30 -8.47 -5.97
C VAL A 102 14.08 -9.12 -5.34
N GLU A 103 14.11 -10.44 -5.20
CA GLU A 103 13.16 -11.20 -4.39
C GLU A 103 13.77 -11.51 -3.03
N PHE A 104 12.95 -11.62 -1.99
CA PHE A 104 13.43 -12.06 -0.69
C PHE A 104 13.89 -13.51 -0.74
N GLY A 105 13.04 -14.38 -1.29
CA GLY A 105 13.26 -15.83 -1.33
C GLY A 105 12.00 -16.60 -0.93
N PRO A 106 12.03 -17.95 -1.01
CA PRO A 106 10.87 -18.80 -0.73
C PRO A 106 10.34 -18.68 0.71
N GLU A 107 11.18 -18.27 1.66
CA GLU A 107 10.79 -18.06 3.06
C GLU A 107 9.83 -16.87 3.25
N LYS A 108 9.88 -15.89 2.36
CA LYS A 108 8.99 -14.73 2.31
C LYS A 108 8.58 -14.50 0.87
N TRP A 109 7.90 -15.50 0.32
CA TRP A 109 7.44 -15.54 -1.07
C TRP A 109 6.60 -14.32 -1.47
N TRP A 110 6.02 -13.61 -0.50
CA TRP A 110 5.25 -12.40 -0.73
C TRP A 110 6.09 -11.16 -1.02
N LEU A 111 7.39 -11.11 -0.67
CA LEU A 111 8.16 -9.87 -0.55
C LEU A 111 9.24 -9.73 -1.64
N TYR A 112 9.22 -8.60 -2.33
CA TYR A 112 10.22 -8.27 -3.36
C TYR A 112 10.38 -6.75 -3.52
N ILE A 113 11.40 -6.34 -4.28
CA ILE A 113 11.64 -4.95 -4.65
C ILE A 113 11.56 -4.82 -6.17
N SER A 114 10.81 -3.84 -6.64
CA SER A 114 10.71 -3.46 -8.04
C SER A 114 11.10 -2.02 -8.26
N LYS A 115 11.52 -1.69 -9.48
CA LYS A 115 11.83 -0.33 -9.90
C LYS A 115 11.06 0.02 -11.16
N CYS A 116 10.47 1.20 -11.18
CA CYS A 116 9.78 1.69 -12.37
C CYS A 116 10.79 2.09 -13.44
N ARG A 117 10.63 1.56 -14.67
CA ARG A 117 11.50 1.89 -15.80
C ARG A 117 11.30 3.31 -16.34
N CYS A 118 10.15 3.92 -16.07
CA CYS A 118 9.82 5.27 -16.54
C CYS A 118 10.37 6.37 -15.61
N CYS A 119 10.09 6.26 -14.31
CA CYS A 119 10.42 7.31 -13.33
C CYS A 119 11.51 6.92 -12.31
N ALA A 120 12.10 5.73 -12.44
CA ALA A 120 13.11 5.19 -11.52
C ALA A 120 12.67 5.06 -10.05
N THR A 121 11.40 5.28 -9.71
CA THR A 121 10.87 5.03 -8.36
C THR A 121 11.13 3.58 -7.96
N VAL A 122 11.64 3.38 -6.74
CA VAL A 122 11.83 2.07 -6.15
C VAL A 122 10.70 1.76 -5.17
N TRP A 123 10.16 0.55 -5.28
CA TRP A 123 9.06 0.05 -4.47
C TRP A 123 9.46 -1.24 -3.77
N LEU A 124 9.33 -1.27 -2.45
CA LEU A 124 9.17 -2.51 -1.71
C LEU A 124 7.71 -2.95 -1.88
N ILE A 125 7.50 -4.15 -2.40
CA ILE A 125 6.18 -4.69 -2.70
C ILE A 125 5.98 -5.98 -1.93
N ALA A 126 4.84 -6.08 -1.25
CA ALA A 126 4.37 -7.33 -0.67
C ALA A 126 3.04 -7.75 -1.28
N GLN A 127 2.86 -9.05 -1.53
CA GLN A 127 1.63 -9.64 -2.04
C GLN A 127 0.91 -10.42 -0.92
N ASP A 128 -0.37 -10.16 -0.72
CA ASP A 128 -1.25 -11.05 0.04
C ASP A 128 -2.42 -11.49 -0.81
N ASP A 129 -2.31 -12.70 -1.36
CA ASP A 129 -3.34 -13.37 -2.16
C ASP A 129 -4.25 -14.30 -1.33
N ARG A 130 -4.07 -14.35 -0.01
CA ARG A 130 -4.82 -15.25 0.87
C ARG A 130 -5.94 -14.55 1.59
N ILE A 131 -5.63 -13.38 2.16
CA ILE A 131 -6.57 -12.65 3.00
C ILE A 131 -7.13 -11.45 2.25
N TYR A 132 -6.32 -10.43 2.01
CA TYR A 132 -6.83 -9.17 1.47
C TYR A 132 -6.97 -9.16 -0.07
N ASP A 133 -6.26 -10.03 -0.79
CA ASP A 133 -6.20 -10.06 -2.25
C ASP A 133 -5.66 -8.74 -2.83
N GLU A 134 -4.51 -8.31 -2.29
CA GLU A 134 -3.92 -6.99 -2.56
C GLU A 134 -2.39 -7.03 -2.63
N PHE A 135 -1.84 -6.08 -3.39
CA PHE A 135 -0.43 -5.71 -3.35
C PHE A 135 -0.24 -4.50 -2.43
N TYR A 136 0.68 -4.61 -1.49
CA TYR A 136 1.10 -3.49 -0.64
C TYR A 136 2.40 -2.89 -1.17
N PHE A 137 2.35 -1.60 -1.44
CA PHE A 137 3.46 -0.82 -1.96
C PHE A 137 4.01 0.07 -0.86
N GLN A 138 5.33 0.10 -0.73
CA GLN A 138 6.07 1.04 0.08
C GLN A 138 7.17 1.67 -0.76
N ARG A 139 7.13 2.99 -0.95
CA ARG A 139 8.18 3.73 -1.65
C ARG A 139 9.45 3.70 -0.79
N ILE A 140 10.56 3.33 -1.41
CA ILE A 140 11.89 3.30 -0.76
C ILE A 140 12.90 4.08 -1.61
N ASP A 141 14.03 4.43 -1.02
CA ASP A 141 15.13 5.10 -1.73
C ASP A 141 16.15 4.09 -2.28
N GLU A 142 17.10 4.60 -3.07
CA GLU A 142 18.18 3.81 -3.66
C GLU A 142 19.13 3.21 -2.60
N ALA A 143 19.23 3.85 -1.42
CA ALA A 143 20.07 3.34 -0.33
C ALA A 143 19.45 2.07 0.27
N ALA A 144 18.15 2.07 0.54
CA ALA A 144 17.41 0.89 0.99
C ALA A 144 17.44 -0.25 -0.03
N LEU A 145 17.39 0.05 -1.35
CA LEU A 145 17.60 -0.96 -2.39
C LEU A 145 19.02 -1.55 -2.35
N ALA A 146 20.04 -0.70 -2.20
CA ALA A 146 21.41 -1.15 -2.11
C ALA A 146 21.63 -2.05 -0.88
N ASP A 147 21.06 -1.69 0.26
CA ASP A 147 21.10 -2.46 1.50
C ASP A 147 20.39 -3.81 1.35
N ALA A 148 19.20 -3.85 0.73
CA ALA A 148 18.46 -5.07 0.48
C ALA A 148 19.23 -6.07 -0.41
N ARG A 149 19.99 -5.58 -1.41
CA ARG A 149 20.89 -6.42 -2.23
C ARG A 149 22.02 -7.07 -1.43
N LEU A 150 22.35 -6.51 -0.26
CA LEU A 150 23.31 -7.09 0.68
C LEU A 150 22.64 -7.98 1.74
N GLY A 151 21.32 -8.22 1.63
CA GLY A 151 20.52 -8.99 2.57
C GLY A 151 19.94 -8.17 3.73
N HIS A 152 20.16 -6.85 3.78
CA HIS A 152 19.61 -5.97 4.80
C HIS A 152 18.29 -5.38 4.33
N TRP A 153 17.22 -6.17 4.44
CA TRP A 153 15.89 -5.75 3.99
C TRP A 153 15.30 -4.64 4.88
N PRO A 154 14.50 -3.73 4.30
CA PRO A 154 13.71 -2.79 5.10
C PRO A 154 12.89 -3.55 6.15
N PRO A 155 12.75 -3.03 7.39
CA PRO A 155 12.09 -3.75 8.49
C PRO A 155 10.59 -3.96 8.27
N GLN A 156 9.97 -3.24 7.34
CA GLN A 156 8.55 -3.36 7.03
C GLN A 156 8.27 -4.69 6.30
N LEU A 157 7.10 -5.29 6.57
CA LEU A 157 6.57 -6.44 5.82
C LEU A 157 7.43 -7.72 5.93
N GLN A 158 8.34 -7.76 6.91
CA GLN A 158 9.26 -8.87 7.10
C GLN A 158 8.62 -10.08 7.77
N THR A 159 7.53 -9.91 8.50
CA THR A 159 6.75 -11.01 9.06
C THR A 159 5.39 -11.12 8.38
N TYR A 160 4.77 -12.28 8.43
CA TYR A 160 3.41 -12.44 7.93
C TYR A 160 2.41 -11.62 8.77
N GLU A 161 2.70 -11.44 10.05
CA GLU A 161 1.98 -10.49 10.91
C GLU A 161 2.09 -9.04 10.41
N ASP A 162 3.29 -8.57 10.04
CA ASP A 162 3.48 -7.21 9.49
C ASP A 162 2.71 -7.02 8.19
N LEU A 163 2.67 -8.06 7.35
CA LEU A 163 1.90 -8.07 6.11
C LEU A 163 0.40 -7.87 6.38
N LEU A 164 -0.19 -8.70 7.26
CA LEU A 164 -1.61 -8.62 7.60
C LEU A 164 -1.96 -7.33 8.38
N SER A 165 -1.04 -6.86 9.23
CA SER A 165 -1.17 -5.56 9.91
C SER A 165 -1.18 -4.40 8.93
N THR A 166 -0.43 -4.51 7.84
CA THR A 166 -0.44 -3.52 6.74
C THR A 166 -1.75 -3.56 5.99
N GLY A 167 -2.24 -4.75 5.61
CA GLY A 167 -3.59 -4.92 5.04
C GLY A 167 -4.67 -4.30 5.91
N ARG A 168 -4.57 -4.50 7.23
CA ARG A 168 -5.52 -3.88 8.16
C ARG A 168 -5.53 -2.36 8.20
N LYS A 169 -4.38 -1.73 7.95
CA LYS A 169 -4.26 -0.27 7.97
C LYS A 169 -4.66 0.36 6.65
N LEU A 170 -4.38 -0.31 5.54
CA LEU A 170 -4.51 0.26 4.20
C LEU A 170 -5.80 -0.14 3.49
N SER A 171 -6.48 -1.18 3.99
CA SER A 171 -7.48 -1.91 3.21
C SER A 171 -8.76 -2.14 3.98
N ASN A 172 -9.81 -2.53 3.25
CA ASN A 172 -11.03 -3.00 3.88
C ASN A 172 -10.92 -4.50 4.14
N PRO A 173 -11.14 -4.98 5.38
CA PRO A 173 -11.18 -6.41 5.63
C PRO A 173 -12.20 -7.11 4.72
N PRO A 174 -11.81 -8.21 4.05
CA PRO A 174 -12.71 -8.96 3.18
C PRO A 174 -13.83 -9.61 4.01
N ARG A 175 -14.92 -9.96 3.32
CA ARG A 175 -15.93 -10.86 3.87
C ARG A 175 -15.82 -12.19 3.16
N PHE A 176 -15.35 -13.21 3.87
CA PHE A 176 -15.27 -14.55 3.34
C PHE A 176 -16.65 -15.16 3.19
N PHE A 177 -16.92 -15.76 2.03
CA PHE A 177 -18.15 -16.51 1.78
C PHE A 177 -18.18 -17.80 2.62
N ASP A 178 -17.06 -18.53 2.63
CA ASP A 178 -16.83 -19.65 3.54
C ASP A 178 -16.04 -19.17 4.76
N PRO A 179 -16.63 -19.15 5.97
CA PRO A 179 -15.93 -18.73 7.17
C PRO A 179 -14.77 -19.67 7.54
N MET A 180 -14.70 -20.89 6.99
CA MET A 180 -13.62 -21.83 7.23
C MET A 180 -12.78 -22.08 5.97
N ALA A 181 -12.74 -21.10 5.05
CA ALA A 181 -11.94 -21.19 3.84
C ALA A 181 -10.48 -21.61 4.12
N GLY A 182 -9.89 -22.39 3.22
CA GLY A 182 -8.52 -22.88 3.37
C GLY A 182 -7.49 -21.75 3.56
N SER A 183 -7.67 -20.61 2.88
CA SER A 183 -6.78 -19.45 3.03
C SER A 183 -6.78 -18.87 4.45
N LEU A 184 -7.92 -18.89 5.14
CA LEU A 184 -8.01 -18.49 6.54
C LEU A 184 -7.27 -19.47 7.45
N GLN A 185 -7.43 -20.77 7.23
CA GLN A 185 -6.75 -21.79 8.02
C GLN A 185 -5.23 -21.70 7.85
N TRP A 186 -4.74 -21.60 6.60
CA TRP A 186 -3.31 -21.45 6.31
C TRP A 186 -2.73 -20.16 6.89
N ALA A 187 -3.47 -19.06 6.85
CA ALA A 187 -3.01 -17.82 7.46
C ALA A 187 -2.86 -17.94 8.98
N VAL A 188 -3.78 -18.63 9.66
CA VAL A 188 -3.67 -18.92 11.09
C VAL A 188 -2.50 -19.86 11.39
N GLU A 189 -2.29 -20.90 10.57
CA GLU A 189 -1.14 -21.81 10.69
C GLU A 189 0.19 -21.05 10.59
N ASP A 190 0.35 -20.20 9.58
CA ASP A 190 1.57 -19.41 9.38
C ASP A 190 1.79 -18.40 10.52
N LEU A 191 0.74 -17.74 11.00
CA LEU A 191 0.83 -16.84 12.17
C LEU A 191 1.25 -17.58 13.44
N LEU A 192 0.66 -18.75 13.72
CA LEU A 192 1.01 -19.56 14.89
C LEU A 192 2.43 -20.14 14.79
N LYS A 193 2.88 -20.47 13.58
CA LYS A 193 4.24 -20.95 13.33
C LYS A 193 5.28 -19.85 13.55
N GLU A 194 5.01 -18.64 13.07
CA GLU A 194 5.92 -17.49 13.21
C GLU A 194 5.91 -16.92 14.64
N ARG A 195 4.73 -16.84 15.27
CA ARG A 195 4.55 -16.35 16.65
C ARG A 195 3.60 -17.24 17.46
N PRO A 196 4.09 -18.33 18.08
CA PRO A 196 3.26 -19.28 18.83
C PRO A 196 2.47 -18.69 20.02
N THR A 197 2.86 -17.51 20.50
CA THR A 197 2.22 -16.80 21.62
C THR A 197 1.14 -15.81 21.19
N ILE A 198 0.88 -15.66 19.87
CA ILE A 198 -0.17 -14.77 19.38
C ILE A 198 -1.54 -15.16 19.96
N SER A 199 -2.29 -14.18 20.44
CA SER A 199 -3.63 -14.41 20.96
C SER A 199 -4.66 -14.56 19.84
N THR A 200 -5.75 -15.26 20.13
CA THR A 200 -6.89 -15.37 19.21
C THR A 200 -7.50 -14.02 18.85
N ASP A 201 -7.54 -13.08 19.80
CA ASP A 201 -8.05 -11.73 19.57
C ASP A 201 -7.17 -10.96 18.57
N GLU A 202 -5.84 -11.14 18.64
CA GLU A 202 -4.91 -10.56 17.66
C GLU A 202 -5.07 -11.19 16.28
N ILE A 203 -5.22 -12.52 16.19
CA ILE A 203 -5.52 -13.21 14.92
C ILE A 203 -6.81 -12.67 14.30
N GLY A 204 -7.89 -12.59 15.08
CA GLY A 204 -9.16 -12.04 14.59
C GLY A 204 -9.02 -10.60 14.12
N ASN A 205 -8.28 -9.79 14.88
CA ASN A 205 -7.97 -8.43 14.48
C ASN A 205 -7.17 -8.40 13.17
N LEU A 206 -6.12 -9.20 12.97
CA LEU A 206 -5.33 -9.22 11.73
C LEU A 206 -6.13 -9.68 10.51
N LEU A 207 -7.04 -10.64 10.69
CA LEU A 207 -7.79 -11.27 9.61
C LEU A 207 -9.14 -10.62 9.29
N GLY A 208 -9.58 -9.60 10.05
CA GLY A 208 -10.89 -9.00 9.81
C GLY A 208 -12.07 -9.74 10.42
N LEU A 209 -11.82 -10.64 11.37
CA LEU A 209 -12.82 -11.57 11.89
C LEU A 209 -13.38 -11.14 13.25
N SER A 210 -14.58 -11.62 13.58
CA SER A 210 -15.08 -11.52 14.96
C SER A 210 -14.28 -12.43 15.89
N LYS A 211 -14.37 -12.17 17.20
CA LYS A 211 -13.72 -12.98 18.23
C LYS A 211 -14.18 -14.44 18.18
N GLU A 212 -15.48 -14.68 18.04
CA GLU A 212 -16.07 -16.02 17.99
C GLU A 212 -15.58 -16.80 16.77
N HIS A 213 -15.48 -16.12 15.62
CA HIS A 213 -14.96 -16.71 14.40
C HIS A 213 -13.48 -17.05 14.52
N ALA A 214 -12.65 -16.12 15.01
CA ALA A 214 -11.24 -16.38 15.25
C ALA A 214 -11.02 -17.55 16.23
N MET A 215 -11.83 -17.65 17.29
CA MET A 215 -11.78 -18.78 18.23
C MET A 215 -12.10 -20.12 17.55
N ALA A 216 -13.15 -20.17 16.73
CA ALA A 216 -13.51 -21.37 16.00
C ALA A 216 -12.40 -21.80 15.02
N LEU A 217 -11.82 -20.83 14.30
CA LEU A 217 -10.76 -21.07 13.31
C LEU A 217 -9.46 -21.56 13.97
N VAL A 218 -9.01 -20.91 15.05
CA VAL A 218 -7.83 -21.34 15.82
C VAL A 218 -8.06 -22.72 16.42
N GLY A 219 -9.25 -22.99 16.97
CA GLY A 219 -9.61 -24.30 17.49
C GLY A 219 -9.53 -25.40 16.42
N LYS A 220 -9.98 -25.12 15.19
CA LYS A 220 -9.88 -26.03 14.04
C LYS A 220 -8.43 -26.32 13.66
N VAL A 221 -7.60 -25.29 13.54
CA VAL A 221 -6.18 -25.42 13.17
C VAL A 221 -5.37 -26.17 14.24
N GLN A 222 -5.62 -25.90 15.52
CA GLN A 222 -4.90 -26.55 16.62
C GLN A 222 -5.41 -27.97 16.94
N SER A 223 -6.61 -28.33 16.47
CA SER A 223 -7.19 -29.67 16.64
C SER A 223 -7.39 -30.36 15.28
N PRO A 224 -6.31 -30.71 14.55
CA PRO A 224 -6.42 -31.32 13.21
C PRO A 224 -7.04 -32.72 13.20
N LEU A 225 -7.36 -33.29 14.37
CA LEU A 225 -7.86 -34.66 14.53
C LEU A 225 -9.40 -34.71 14.47
N ALA A 226 -9.97 -34.79 13.26
CA ALA A 226 -11.28 -35.42 13.01
C ALA A 226 -11.60 -35.77 11.54
N ASP A 227 -10.96 -35.16 10.52
CA ASP A 227 -11.50 -35.20 9.14
C ASP A 227 -10.72 -36.07 8.12
N HIS A 228 -9.84 -36.98 8.57
CA HIS A 228 -9.35 -38.06 7.70
C HIS A 228 -10.24 -39.30 7.81
N ASN A 229 -11.48 -39.15 7.37
CA ASN A 229 -12.34 -40.26 6.94
C ASN A 229 -13.38 -39.65 6.00
N HIS A 230 -13.13 -39.71 4.68
CA HIS A 230 -14.11 -40.01 3.62
C HIS A 230 -13.35 -40.17 2.30
#